data_AF-A0A7Z9S3F8-F1
#
_entry.id   AF-A0A7Z9S3F8-F1
#
_cell.length_a   1.000
_cell.length_b   1.000
_cell.length_c   1.000
_cell.angle_alpha   90.00
_cell.angle_beta   90.00
_cell.angle_gamma   90.00
#
_symmetry.space_group_name_H-M   'P 1'
#
loop_
_entity.id
_entity.type
_entity.pdbx_description
1 polymer ?
#
loop_
_entity_poly.entity_id
_entity_poly.type
_entity_poly.pdbx_seq_one_letter_code
_entity_poly.pdbx_strand_id
1 'polypeptide(L)' 'AGEVLEVIATDPGAVKDFDSFCRTTGNELMDTADADGIFTFTIKKGA' A
#
# COMPACT_ATOMS: atom_id res chain seq x y z
N ALA A 1 -9.36 -5.54 -13.69
CA ALA A 1 -9.62 -4.69 -12.50
C ALA A 1 -9.91 -5.60 -11.32
N GLY A 2 -9.34 -5.32 -10.14
CA GLY A 2 -9.62 -6.09 -8.91
C GLY A 2 -8.54 -7.08 -8.47
N GLU A 3 -7.36 -7.08 -9.10
CA GLU A 3 -6.20 -7.80 -8.58
C GLU A 3 -5.71 -7.11 -7.30
N VAL A 4 -5.25 -7.91 -6.33
CA VAL A 4 -4.74 -7.41 -5.05
C VAL A 4 -3.26 -7.72 -4.95
N LEU A 5 -2.48 -6.72 -4.56
CA LEU A 5 -1.06 -6.79 -4.31
C LEU A 5 -0.81 -6.57 -2.82
N GLU A 6 -0.05 -7.46 -2.20
CA GLU A 6 0.50 -7.26 -0.87
C GLU A 6 1.95 -6.79 -0.98
N VAL A 7 2.29 -5.73 -0.25
CA VAL A 7 3.65 -5.18 -0.20
C VAL A 7 4.13 -5.17 1.24
N ILE A 8 5.33 -5.69 1.45
CA ILE A 8 6.01 -5.69 2.75
C ILE A 8 7.24 -4.79 2.65
N ALA A 9 7.35 -3.81 3.55
CA ALA A 9 8.45 -2.86 3.59
C ALA A 9 8.94 -2.65 5.02
N THR A 10 10.20 -2.25 5.19
CA THR A 10 10.76 -1.88 6.50
C THR A 10 11.09 -0.39 6.60
N ASP A 11 10.71 0.39 5.59
CA ASP A 11 10.94 1.82 5.52
C ASP A 11 9.72 2.57 6.10
N PRO A 12 9.88 3.39 7.16
CA PRO A 12 8.78 4.21 7.68
C PRO A 12 8.27 5.26 6.68
N GLY A 13 9.05 5.62 5.66
CA GLY A 13 8.60 6.48 4.56
C GLY A 13 7.50 5.85 3.70
N ALA A 14 7.47 4.52 3.62
CA ALA A 14 6.59 3.77 2.73
C ALA A 14 5.10 4.05 2.97
N VAL A 15 4.69 4.36 4.20
CA VAL A 15 3.27 4.64 4.53
C VAL A 15 2.73 5.83 3.74
N LYS A 16 3.50 6.92 3.66
CA LYS A 16 3.08 8.12 2.92
C LYS A 16 3.21 7.94 1.41
N ASP A 17 4.23 7.20 1.00
CA ASP A 17 4.52 6.94 -0.41
C ASP A 17 3.44 6.04 -1.02
N PHE A 18 2.97 5.00 -0.32
CA PHE A 18 1.91 4.12 -0.82
C PHE A 18 0.52 4.78 -0.82
N ASP A 19 0.19 5.64 0.15
CA ASP A 19 -1.05 6.44 0.10
C ASP A 19 -1.02 7.39 -1.12
N SER A 20 0.10 8.08 -1.35
CA SER A 20 0.26 8.99 -2.50
C SER A 20 0.25 8.23 -3.83
N PHE A 21 0.97 7.11 -3.91
CA PHE A 21 0.99 6.23 -5.08
C PHE A 21 -0.41 5.79 -5.47
N CYS A 22 -1.21 5.31 -4.52
CA CYS A 22 -2.58 4.86 -4.78
C CYS A 22 -3.45 6.00 -5.32
N ARG A 23 -3.39 7.18 -4.69
CA ARG A 23 -4.15 8.37 -5.15
C ARG A 23 -3.76 8.82 -6.55
N THR A 24 -2.47 8.83 -6.88
CA THR A 24 -1.99 9.30 -8.19
C THR A 24 -2.26 8.29 -9.32
N THR A 25 -2.21 6.99 -9.01
CA THR A 25 -2.38 5.93 -10.00
C THR A 25 -3.82 5.43 -10.14
N GLY A 26 -4.72 5.86 -9.24
CA GLY A 26 -6.11 5.38 -9.18
C GLY A 26 -6.24 3.99 -8.57
N ASN A 27 -5.19 3.48 -7.93
CA ASN A 27 -5.24 2.26 -7.13
C ASN A 27 -5.89 2.56 -5.76
N GLU A 28 -6.40 1.51 -5.12
CA GLU A 28 -7.05 1.59 -3.82
C GLU A 28 -6.14 0.96 -2.76
N LEU A 29 -5.71 1.74 -1.77
CA LEU A 29 -5.05 1.21 -0.58
C LEU A 29 -6.12 0.65 0.36
N MET A 30 -6.22 -0.66 0.45
CA MET A 30 -7.26 -1.36 1.20
C MET A 30 -6.93 -1.48 2.69
N ASP A 31 -5.68 -1.81 3.00
CA ASP A 31 -5.24 -2.03 4.38
C ASP A 31 -3.78 -1.61 4.58
N THR A 32 -3.44 -1.28 5.81
CA THR A 32 -2.08 -0.95 6.24
C THR A 32 -1.85 -1.45 7.66
N ALA A 33 -0.85 -2.30 7.83
CA ALA A 33 -0.41 -2.81 9.11
C ALA A 33 1.04 -2.38 9.40
N ASP A 34 1.34 -2.18 10.68
CA ASP A 34 2.69 -1.99 11.20
C ASP A 34 2.90 -3.00 12.33
N ALA A 35 3.91 -3.85 12.18
CA ALA A 35 4.36 -4.77 13.22
C ALA A 35 5.89 -4.69 13.33
N ASP A 36 6.37 -4.14 14.44
CA ASP A 36 7.79 -4.05 14.78
C ASP A 36 8.67 -3.42 13.68
N GLY A 37 8.16 -2.40 12.99
CA GLY A 37 8.87 -1.72 11.91
C GLY A 37 8.81 -2.44 10.56
N ILE A 38 7.98 -3.48 10.47
CA ILE A 38 7.56 -4.09 9.21
C ILE A 38 6.17 -3.56 8.86
N PHE A 39 6.10 -2.84 7.74
CA PHE A 39 4.89 -2.29 7.19
C PHE A 39 4.34 -3.24 6.12
N THR A 40 3.05 -3.55 6.21
CA THR A 40 2.33 -4.35 5.22
C THR A 40 1.22 -3.51 4.60
N PHE A 41 1.17 -3.45 3.28
CA PHE A 41 0.18 -2.69 2.52
C PHE A 41 -0.60 -3.64 1.61
N THR A 42 -1.92 -3.56 1.65
CA THR A 42 -2.78 -4.28 0.72
C THR A 42 -3.34 -3.30 -0.30
N ILE A 43 -2.95 -3.44 -1.56
CA ILE A 43 -3.32 -2.52 -2.64
C ILE A 43 -4.15 -3.25 -3.67
N LYS A 44 -5.31 -2.69 -4.02
CA LYS A 44 -6.14 -3.19 -5.11
C LYS A 44 -5.92 -2.37 -6.35
N LYS A 45 -5.67 -3.07 -7.46
CA LYS A 45 -5.50 -2.47 -8.78
C LYS A 45 -6.77 -1.74 -9.19
N GLY A 46 -6.63 -0.45 -9.45
CA GLY A 46 -7.63 0.43 -10.03
C GLY A 46 -8.11 -0.07 -11.40
N ALA A 47 -9.22 0.50 -11.87
CA ALA A 47 -9.81 0.13 -13.16
C ALA A 47 -8.94 0.56 -14.34
#